data_AF-A0A161HVR0-F1
#
_entry.id   AF-A0A161HVR0-F1
#
_cell.length_a   1.000
_cell.length_b   1.000
_cell.length_c   1.000
_cell.angle_alpha   90.00
_cell.angle_beta   90.00
_cell.angle_gamma   90.00
#
_symmetry.space_group_name_H-M   'P 1'
#
loop_
_entity.id
_entity.type
_entity.pdbx_description
1 polymer ?
#
loop_
_entity_poly.entity_id
_entity_poly.type
_entity_poly.pdbx_seq_one_letter_code
_entity_poly.pdbx_strand_id
1 'polypeptide(L)'
;MPVAQERISRRFSFVLNNGTEVFPVQMKRRETGTIAFRISAGGTVGNTLEASEEVDEETMVRKVLEEGFAVRCKSLDGNTNGLYKHGHRSVREVRRNAT
;
A
#
# COMPACT_ATOMS: atom_id res chain seq x y z
N MET A 1 17.50 12.81 11.72
CA MET A 1 16.75 12.96 10.45
C MET A 1 15.29 12.66 10.76
N PRO A 2 14.33 13.59 10.59
CA PRO A 2 12.94 13.23 10.78
C PRO A 2 12.55 12.34 9.60
N VAL A 3 12.48 11.03 9.85
CA VAL A 3 11.87 10.07 8.92
C VAL A 3 10.48 10.61 8.63
N ALA A 4 10.22 10.92 7.36
CA ALA A 4 8.91 11.39 6.92
C ALA A 4 7.87 10.46 7.55
N GLN A 5 6.96 11.05 8.32
CA GLN A 5 5.95 10.33 9.08
C GLN A 5 4.99 9.71 8.05
N GLU A 6 5.39 8.58 7.46
CA GLU A 6 4.60 7.77 6.55
C GLU A 6 3.36 7.36 7.34
N ARG A 7 2.22 7.97 7.01
CA ARG A 7 0.95 7.68 7.67
C ARG A 7 0.49 6.33 7.18
N ILE A 8 0.53 5.36 8.08
CA ILE A 8 0.18 3.97 7.82
C ILE A 8 -1.33 3.81 8.01
N SER A 9 -2.01 3.20 7.03
CA SER A 9 -3.40 2.77 7.20
C SER A 9 -3.45 1.46 7.96
N ARG A 10 -4.33 1.38 8.97
CA ARG A 10 -4.60 0.15 9.74
C ARG A 10 -5.95 -0.48 9.37
N ARG A 11 -6.63 0.00 8.32
CA ARG A 11 -7.87 -0.60 7.80
C ARG A 11 -7.67 -2.05 7.38
N PHE A 12 -6.53 -2.34 6.78
CA PHE A 12 -6.11 -3.70 6.46
C PHE A 12 -4.59 -3.79 6.37
N SER A 13 -4.08 -5.01 6.43
CA SER A 13 -2.68 -5.34 6.28
C SER A 13 -2.52 -6.61 5.43
N PHE A 14 -1.34 -6.75 4.83
CA PHE A 14 -0.94 -7.96 4.13
C PHE A 14 0.06 -8.72 5.00
N VAL A 15 -0.25 -9.99 5.26
CA VAL A 15 0.69 -10.92 5.87
C VAL A 15 1.41 -11.63 4.74
N LEU A 16 2.73 -11.49 4.69
CA LEU A 16 3.58 -12.14 3.69
C LEU A 16 3.88 -13.58 4.08
N ASN A 17 4.36 -14.38 3.11
CA ASN A 17 4.70 -15.80 3.35
C ASN A 17 5.78 -16.00 4.42
N ASN A 18 6.66 -15.01 4.61
CA ASN A 18 7.70 -15.02 5.65
C ASN A 18 7.16 -14.61 7.04
N GLY A 19 5.86 -14.35 7.18
CA GLY A 19 5.21 -13.88 8.40
C GLY A 19 5.30 -12.37 8.63
N THR A 20 5.98 -11.61 7.75
CA THR A 20 6.04 -10.15 7.86
C THR A 20 4.69 -9.53 7.55
N GLU A 21 4.25 -8.64 8.42
CA GLU A 21 3.06 -7.84 8.20
C GLU A 21 3.43 -6.48 7.59
N VAL A 22 2.80 -6.14 6.47
CA VAL A 22 2.98 -4.85 5.79
C VAL A 22 1.65 -4.13 5.69
N PHE A 23 1.71 -2.81 5.80
CA PHE A 23 0.54 -1.96 5.88
C PHE A 23 0.57 -0.91 4.77
N PRO A 24 -0.57 -0.53 4.18
CA PRO A 24 -0.64 0.55 3.20
C PRO A 24 -0.09 1.86 3.78
N VAL A 25 0.72 2.57 3.01
CA VAL A 25 1.31 3.84 3.46
C VAL A 25 0.94 4.99 2.54
N GLN A 26 0.65 6.14 3.16
CA GLN A 26 0.52 7.38 2.43
C GLN A 26 1.90 7.92 2.09
N MET A 27 2.05 8.37 0.84
CA MET A 27 3.27 9.01 0.37
C MET A 27 3.02 10.50 0.20
N LYS A 28 3.92 11.32 0.74
CA LYS A 28 3.90 12.76 0.49
C LYS A 28 4.60 13.05 -0.84
N ARG A 29 3.88 13.66 -1.78
CA ARG A 29 4.49 14.18 -3.01
C ARG A 29 5.38 15.37 -2.67
N ARG A 30 6.67 15.31 -3.04
CA ARG A 30 7.65 16.37 -2.72
C ARG A 30 7.32 17.70 -3.39
N GLU A 31 6.76 17.65 -4.59
CA GLU A 31 6.45 18.82 -5.42
C GLU A 31 5.22 19.59 -4.95
N THR A 32 4.14 18.88 -4.58
CA THR A 32 2.85 19.50 -4.23
C THR A 32 2.55 19.45 -2.74
N GLY A 33 3.27 18.64 -1.96
CA GLY A 33 2.98 18.39 -0.56
C GLY A 33 1.77 17.50 -0.30
N THR A 34 1.07 17.03 -1.36
CA THR A 34 -0.12 16.17 -1.27
C THR A 34 0.23 14.84 -0.61
N ILE A 35 -0.62 14.40 0.32
CA ILE A 35 -0.51 13.11 1.00
C ILE A 35 -1.63 12.22 0.50
N ALA A 36 -1.29 11.15 -0.22
CA ALA A 36 -2.25 10.21 -0.78
C ALA A 36 -1.71 8.78 -0.77
N PHE A 37 -2.60 7.81 -0.90
CA PHE A 37 -2.20 6.42 -1.17
C PHE A 37 -1.94 6.25 -2.65
N ARG A 38 -0.89 5.51 -2.97
CA ARG A 38 -0.56 5.18 -4.35
C ARG A 38 -0.96 3.76 -4.65
N ILE A 39 -1.93 3.62 -5.54
CA ILE A 39 -2.40 2.35 -6.04
C ILE A 39 -2.04 2.19 -7.51
N SER A 40 -1.93 0.96 -8.00
CA SER A 40 -1.80 0.67 -9.43
C SER A 40 -2.55 -0.61 -9.78
N ALA A 41 -2.96 -0.77 -11.03
CA ALA A 41 -3.70 -1.98 -11.47
C ALA A 41 -2.87 -3.29 -11.36
N GLY A 42 -1.56 -3.19 -11.07
CA GLY A 42 -0.64 -4.31 -11.00
C GLY A 42 -0.20 -4.83 -12.37
N GLY A 43 0.99 -5.40 -12.46
CA GLY A 43 1.62 -5.86 -13.71
C GLY A 43 2.99 -5.21 -13.95
N THR A 44 3.62 -5.52 -15.08
CA THR A 44 4.99 -5.07 -15.45
C THR A 44 5.15 -3.54 -15.49
N VAL A 45 4.05 -2.79 -15.61
CA VAL A 45 4.03 -1.33 -15.82
C VAL A 45 3.68 -0.54 -14.54
N GLY A 46 3.25 -1.20 -13.46
CA GLY A 46 2.71 -0.54 -12.26
C GLY A 46 3.72 0.17 -11.35
N ASN A 47 4.98 0.31 -11.78
CA ASN A 47 6.06 0.96 -11.01
C ASN A 47 6.34 2.40 -11.44
N THR A 48 5.72 2.90 -12.52
CA THR A 48 5.85 4.30 -12.91
C THR A 48 4.86 5.18 -12.15
N LEU A 49 5.29 6.39 -11.81
CA LEU A 49 4.45 7.43 -11.19
C LEU A 49 3.20 7.71 -12.05
N GLU A 50 3.34 7.65 -13.37
CA GLU A 50 2.26 7.88 -14.34
C GLU A 50 1.20 6.76 -14.34
N ALA A 51 1.59 5.54 -13.97
CA ALA A 51 0.68 4.40 -13.86
C ALA A 51 0.11 4.22 -12.43
N SER A 52 0.52 5.09 -11.49
CA SER A 52 0.07 5.07 -10.11
C SER A 52 -1.03 6.11 -9.91
N GLU A 53 -2.16 5.69 -9.35
CA GLU A 53 -3.27 6.58 -9.00
C GLU A 53 -3.12 7.04 -7.54
N GLU A 54 -3.26 8.34 -7.31
CA GLU A 54 -3.25 8.94 -5.98
C GLU A 54 -4.69 9.04 -5.47
N VAL A 55 -5.01 8.25 -4.44
CA VAL A 55 -6.36 8.09 -3.91
C VAL A 55 -6.40 8.28 -2.39
N ASP A 56 -7.59 8.55 -1.86
CA ASP A 56 -7.87 8.56 -0.43
C ASP A 56 -7.94 7.14 0.16
N GLU A 57 -8.07 7.02 1.49
CA GLU A 57 -8.10 5.73 2.19
C GLU A 57 -9.29 4.85 1.77
N GLU A 58 -10.48 5.42 1.62
CA GLU A 58 -11.70 4.67 1.34
C GLU A 58 -11.67 4.10 -0.08
N THR A 59 -11.31 4.95 -1.05
CA THR A 59 -11.10 4.53 -2.43
C THR A 59 -9.99 3.48 -2.53
N MET A 60 -8.88 3.66 -1.81
CA MET A 60 -7.79 2.68 -1.76
C MET A 60 -8.25 1.33 -1.24
N VAL A 61 -8.97 1.30 -0.13
CA VAL A 61 -9.51 0.07 0.46
C VAL A 61 -10.41 -0.65 -0.54
N ARG A 62 -11.35 0.07 -1.18
CA ARG A 62 -12.26 -0.51 -2.17
C ARG A 62 -11.51 -1.09 -3.36
N LYS A 63 -10.64 -0.32 -4.01
CA LYS A 63 -9.92 -0.75 -5.21
C LYS A 63 -8.95 -1.90 -4.94
N VAL A 64 -8.26 -1.89 -3.80
CA VAL A 64 -7.29 -2.93 -3.46
C VAL A 64 -7.98 -4.24 -3.06
N LEU A 65 -9.06 -4.16 -2.28
CA LEU A 65 -9.74 -5.34 -1.75
C LEU A 65 -10.79 -5.93 -2.70
N GLU A 66 -11.42 -5.11 -3.55
CA GLU A 66 -12.50 -5.53 -4.46
C GLU A 66 -12.03 -5.58 -5.92
N GLU A 67 -11.27 -4.59 -6.37
CA GLU A 67 -10.86 -4.47 -7.78
C GLU A 67 -9.46 -5.08 -8.06
N GLY A 68 -8.76 -5.57 -7.02
CA GLY A 68 -7.48 -6.27 -7.16
C GLY A 68 -6.28 -5.36 -7.45
N PHE A 69 -6.39 -4.07 -7.15
CA PHE A 69 -5.28 -3.12 -7.28
C PHE A 69 -4.16 -3.42 -6.29
N ALA A 70 -2.94 -3.04 -6.66
CA ALA A 70 -1.77 -3.06 -5.80
C ALA A 70 -1.59 -1.71 -5.10
N VAL A 71 -1.14 -1.73 -3.85
CA VAL A 71 -0.86 -0.52 -3.06
C VAL A 71 0.53 -0.59 -2.44
N ARG A 72 1.19 0.57 -2.35
CA ARG A 72 2.45 0.72 -1.61
C ARG A 72 2.24 0.39 -0.14
N CYS A 73 2.94 -0.63 0.34
CA CYS A 73 2.95 -1.01 1.74
C CYS A 73 4.35 -0.98 2.33
N LYS A 74 4.40 -0.85 3.66
CA LYS A 74 5.63 -0.90 4.45
C LYS A 74 5.38 -1.70 5.74
N SER A 75 6.37 -2.46 6.19
CA SER A 75 6.34 -3.06 7.53
C SER A 75 6.57 -2.00 8.60
N LEU A 76 6.09 -2.26 9.82
CA LEU A 76 6.29 -1.34 10.95
C LEU A 76 7.78 -1.14 11.28
N ASP A 77 8.58 -2.20 11.13
CA ASP A 77 10.03 -2.16 11.29
C ASP A 77 10.76 -1.43 10.14
N GLY A 78 10.04 -1.08 9.08
CA GLY A 78 10.56 -0.37 7.90
C GLY A 78 11.48 -1.16 6.99
N ASN A 79 11.86 -2.39 7.36
CA ASN A 79 12.71 -3.27 6.57
C ASN A 79 12.05 -3.80 5.30
N THR A 80 10.72 -3.90 5.27
CA THR A 80 9.99 -4.40 4.11
C THR A 80 9.15 -3.27 3.53
N ASN A 81 9.33 -3.01 2.23
CA ASN A 81 8.60 -2.01 1.49
C ASN A 81 8.40 -2.46 0.04
N GLY A 82 7.22 -2.18 -0.52
CA GLY A 82 6.92 -2.63 -1.89
C GLY A 82 5.47 -2.38 -2.28
N LEU A 83 5.09 -2.83 -3.47
CA LEU A 83 3.69 -2.89 -3.89
C LEU A 83 3.14 -4.29 -3.60
N TYR A 84 1.98 -4.33 -2.96
CA TYR A 84 1.29 -5.56 -2.60
C TYR A 84 -0.16 -5.48 -3.03
N LYS A 85 -0.71 -6.61 -3.46
CA LYS A 85 -2.13 -6.76 -3.82
C LYS A 85 -2.70 -8.05 -3.26
N HIS A 86 -4.02 -8.10 -3.17
CA HIS A 86 -4.72 -9.32 -2.83
C HIS A 86 -4.38 -10.45 -3.83
N GLY A 87 -4.07 -11.65 -3.34
CA GLY A 87 -3.70 -12.81 -4.17
C GLY A 87 -2.31 -12.74 -4.82
N HIS A 88 -1.45 -11.79 -4.46
CA HIS A 88 -0.06 -11.78 -4.95
C HIS A 88 0.74 -12.95 -4.37
N ARG A 89 1.69 -13.53 -5.14
CA ARG A 89 2.47 -14.71 -4.73
C ARG A 89 3.20 -14.59 -3.38
N SER A 90 3.54 -13.37 -2.99
CA SER A 90 4.25 -13.07 -1.74
C SER A 90 3.32 -12.87 -0.54
N VAL A 91 2.02 -12.69 -0.79
CA VAL A 91 0.99 -12.43 0.22
C VAL A 91 0.35 -13.76 0.59
N ARG A 92 0.41 -14.11 1.88
CA ARG A 92 -0.21 -15.28 2.47
C ARG A 92 -1.68 -15.01 2.80
N GLU A 93 -1.96 -13.86 3.42
CA GLU A 93 -3.28 -13.49 3.92
C GLU A 93 -3.45 -11.97 3.92
N VAL A 94 -4.71 -11.51 3.83
CA VAL A 94 -5.08 -10.11 4.07
C VAL A 94 -5.89 -10.01 5.34
N ARG A 95 -5.39 -9.29 6.33
CA ARG A 95 -6.13 -9.00 7.57
C ARG A 95 -6.88 -7.70 7.41
N ARG A 96 -8.19 -7.73 7.59
CA ARG A 96 -9.04 -6.53 7.58
C ARG A 96 -9.40 -6.21 9.02
N ASN A 97 -9.06 -5.01 9.47
CA ASN A 97 -9.51 -4.53 10.77
C ASN A 97 -10.84 -3.84 10.53
N ALA A 98 -11.92 -4.55 10.87
CA ALA A 98 -13.24 -3.96 10.97
C ALA A 98 -13.22 -3.03 12.20
N THR A 99 -13.13 -1.73 11.95
CA THR A 99 -13.53 -0.72 12.94
C THR A 99 -15.01 -0.46 12.76
#